data_AF-A0A969KNE4-F1
#
_entry.id   AF-A0A969KNE4-F1
#
_cell.length_a   1.000
_cell.length_b   1.000
_cell.length_c   1.000
_cell.angle_alpha   90.00
_cell.angle_beta   90.00
_cell.angle_gamma   90.00
#
_symmetry.space_group_name_H-M   'P 1'
#
loop_
_entity.id
_entity.type
_entity.pdbx_description
1 polymer ?
#
loop_
_entity_poly.entity_id
_entity_poly.type
_entity_poly.pdbx_seq_one_letter_code
_entity_poly.pdbx_strand_id
1 'polypeptide(L)' 'STTTTYEFNTGLRPFTPAIEQFHDCLLNGAKPLVSADNALGTVRVIEAALESARSGRRVDL' A
#
# COMPACT_ATOMS: atom_id res chain seq x y z
N SER A 1 21.15 14.44 -5.26
CA SER A 1 20.09 13.41 -5.25
C SER A 1 19.58 13.20 -6.65
N THR A 2 19.68 11.97 -7.17
CA THR A 2 19.19 11.62 -8.50
C THR A 2 17.71 11.23 -8.36
N THR A 3 16.80 12.02 -8.93
CA THR A 3 15.37 11.69 -8.96
C THR A 3 15.15 10.57 -9.97
N THR A 4 14.82 9.37 -9.50
CA THR A 4 14.38 8.27 -10.38
C THR A 4 12.91 8.47 -10.73
N THR A 5 12.63 8.76 -12.00
CA THR A 5 11.27 8.79 -12.54
C THR A 5 10.88 7.38 -12.97
N TYR A 6 9.78 6.86 -12.42
CA TYR A 6 9.20 5.58 -12.80
C TYR A 6 8.08 5.83 -13.82
N GLU A 7 8.28 5.42 -15.08
CA GLU A 7 7.24 5.48 -16.11
C GLU A 7 6.47 4.16 -16.15
N PHE A 8 5.16 4.21 -15.90
CA PHE A 8 4.27 3.07 -15.97
C PHE A 8 3.52 3.07 -17.31
N ASN A 9 4.13 2.55 -18.37
CA ASN A 9 3.48 2.45 -19.69
C ASN A 9 2.62 1.18 -19.81
N THR A 10 1.49 1.15 -19.11
CA THR A 10 0.52 0.03 -19.15
C THR A 10 -0.71 0.34 -20.01
N GLY A 11 -0.79 1.54 -20.61
CA GLY A 11 -2.01 2.04 -21.26
C GLY A 11 -3.16 2.34 -20.28
N LEU A 12 -2.96 2.10 -18.97
CA LEU A 12 -3.92 2.37 -17.91
C LEU A 12 -3.49 3.60 -17.11
N ARG A 13 -4.45 4.29 -16.47
CA ARG A 13 -4.17 5.34 -15.49
C ARG A 13 -4.06 4.68 -14.10
N PRO A 14 -2.84 4.35 -13.61
CA PRO A 14 -2.67 3.43 -12.48
C PRO A 14 -3.29 3.95 -11.17
N PHE A 15 -3.44 5.27 -11.04
CA PHE A 15 -3.97 5.90 -9.84
C PHE A 15 -5.45 6.28 -9.93
N THR A 16 -6.03 6.26 -11.14
CA THR A 16 -7.45 6.64 -11.33
C THR A 16 -8.40 5.79 -10.48
N PRO A 17 -8.28 4.46 -10.40
CA PRO A 17 -9.19 3.65 -9.59
C PRO A 17 -9.16 4.01 -8.09
N ALA A 18 -7.98 4.32 -7.54
CA ALA A 18 -7.85 4.68 -6.13
C ALA A 18 -8.49 6.04 -5.82
N ILE A 19 -8.33 7.01 -6.73
CA ILE A 19 -8.94 8.34 -6.61
C ILE A 19 -10.47 8.24 -6.72
N GLU A 20 -10.98 7.46 -7.67
CA GLU A 20 -12.42 7.25 -7.85
C GLU A 20 -13.05 6.59 -6.62
N GLN A 21 -12.40 5.57 -6.05
CA GLN A 21 -12.86 4.89 -4.84
C GLN A 21 -12.88 5.83 -3.62
N PHE A 22 -11.86 6.69 -3.50
CA PHE A 22 -11.81 7.70 -2.45
C PHE A 22 -12.97 8.70 -2.57
N HIS A 23 -13.25 9.19 -3.78
CA HIS A 23 -14.41 10.06 -4.02
C HIS A 23 -15.74 9.37 -3.71
N ASP A 24 -15.90 8.10 -4.09
CA ASP A 24 -17.11 7.32 -3.84
C ASP A 24 -17.37 7.14 -2.33
N CYS A 25 -16.32 6.94 -1.53
CA CYS A 25 -16.43 6.93 -0.07
C CYS A 25 -16.93 8.26 0.48
N LEU A 26 -16.38 9.37 0.00
CA LEU A 26 -16.71 10.72 0.51
C LEU A 26 -18.11 11.18 0.10
N LEU A 27 -18.49 10.95 -1.16
CA LEU A 27 -19.70 11.51 -1.74
C LEU A 27 -20.90 10.58 -1.58
N ASN A 28 -20.69 9.26 -1.63
CA ASN A 28 -21.76 8.28 -1.68
C ASN A 28 -21.77 7.35 -0.45
N GLY A 29 -20.84 7.53 0.50
CA GLY A 29 -20.76 6.72 1.71
C GLY A 29 -20.34 5.26 1.44
N ALA A 30 -19.72 4.99 0.30
CA ALA A 30 -19.18 3.67 0.00
C ALA A 30 -18.17 3.23 1.07
N LYS A 31 -18.12 1.93 1.34
CA LYS A 31 -17.16 1.39 2.30
C LYS A 31 -15.74 1.43 1.69
N PRO A 32 -14.71 1.85 2.46
CA PRO A 32 -13.33 1.76 2.02
C PRO A 32 -12.96 0.33 1.61
N LEU A 33 -12.44 0.16 0.40
CA LEU A 33 -11.89 -1.14 -0.04
C LEU A 33 -10.60 -1.49 0.72
N VAL A 34 -9.88 -0.47 1.18
CA VAL A 34 -8.65 -0.59 1.96
C VAL A 34 -8.78 0.33 3.16
N SER A 35 -8.60 -0.21 4.37
CA SER A 35 -8.69 0.54 5.62
C SER A 35 -7.31 0.91 6.17
N ALA A 36 -7.30 1.77 7.19
CA ALA A 36 -6.08 2.06 7.95
C ALA A 36 -5.49 0.80 8.62
N ASP A 37 -6.34 -0.13 9.07
CA ASP A 37 -5.88 -1.39 9.65
C ASP A 37 -5.15 -2.26 8.64
N ASN A 38 -5.56 -2.24 7.37
CA ASN A 38 -4.82 -2.93 6.31
C ASN A 38 -3.42 -2.34 6.17
N ALA A 39 -3.30 -1.01 6.13
CA ALA A 39 -2.00 -0.34 6.04
C ALA A 39 -1.10 -0.65 7.25
N LEU A 40 -1.66 -0.61 8.46
CA LEU A 40 -0.94 -0.96 9.67
C LEU A 40 -0.46 -2.42 9.65
N GLY A 41 -1.31 -3.35 9.21
CA GLY A 41 -0.93 -4.75 9.02
C GLY A 41 0.21 -4.92 8.03
N THR A 42 0.17 -4.21 6.90
CA THR A 42 1.26 -4.21 5.92
C THR A 42 2.58 -3.71 6.52
N VAL A 43 2.56 -2.64 7.30
CA VAL A 43 3.77 -2.13 7.96
C VAL A 43 4.35 -3.17 8.92
N ARG A 44 3.52 -3.85 9.73
CA ARG A 44 3.97 -4.92 10.64
C ARG A 44 4.66 -6.06 9.89
N VAL A 45 4.12 -6.46 8.74
CA VAL A 45 4.74 -7.50 7.89
C VAL A 45 6.11 -7.04 7.38
N ILE A 46 6.21 -5.79 6.89
CA ILE A 46 7.48 -5.22 6.42
C ILE A 46 8.51 -5.18 7.54
N GLU A 47 8.12 -4.73 8.74
CA GLU A 47 8.99 -4.67 9.91
C GLU A 47 9.47 -6.06 10.33
N ALA A 48 8.57 -7.05 10.40
CA ALA A 48 8.93 -8.43 10.72
C ALA A 48 9.87 -9.05 9.67
N ALA A 49 9.68 -8.74 8.39
CA ALA A 49 10.58 -9.19 7.32
C ALA A 49 11.98 -8.57 7.47
N LEU A 50 12.06 -7.28 7.79
CA LEU A 50 13.33 -6.59 8.05
C LEU A 50 14.02 -7.12 9.31
N GLU A 51 13.28 -7.39 10.37
CA GLU A 51 13.81 -8.00 11.59
C GLU A 51 14.37 -9.40 11.29
N SER A 52 13.58 -10.24 10.63
CA SER A 52 13.99 -11.60 10.26
C SER A 52 15.27 -11.61 9.42
N ALA A 53 15.37 -10.71 8.43
CA ALA A 53 16.55 -10.55 7.60
C ALA A 53 17.79 -10.12 8.40
N ARG A 54 17.63 -9.26 9.41
CA ARG A 54 18.72 -8.80 10.28
C ARG A 54 19.18 -9.87 11.26
N SER A 55 18.25 -10.61 11.84
CA SER A 55 18.55 -11.57 12.92
C SER A 55 18.78 -13.00 12.44
N GLY A 56 18.44 -13.33 11.18
CA GLY A 56 18.47 -14.69 10.66
C GLY A 56 17.50 -15.64 11.36
N ARG A 57 16.47 -15.11 12.03
CA ARG A 57 15.47 -15.90 12.79
C ARG A 57 14.09 -15.71 12.19
N ARG A 58 13.23 -16.71 12.39
CA ARG A 58 11.80 -16.60 12.09
C ARG A 58 11.16 -15.63 13.09
N VAL A 59 10.28 -14.76 12.59
CA VAL A 59 9.43 -13.85 13.38
C VAL A 59 7.98 -14.28 13.15
N ASP A 60 7.21 -14.45 14.23
CA ASP A 60 5.80 -14.77 14.16
C ASP A 60 4.96 -13.47 14.21
N LEU A 61 3.88 -13.45 13.43
CA LEU A 61 3.00 -12.28 13.19
C LEU A 61 1.61 -12.49 13.79
#